data_AF-A0AAU7Y851-F1
#
_entry.id   AF-A0AAU7Y851-F1
#
_cell.length_a   1.000
_cell.length_b   1.000
_cell.length_c   1.000
_cell.angle_alpha   90.00
_cell.angle_beta   90.00
_cell.angle_gamma   90.00
#
_symmetry.space_group_name_H-M   'P 1'
#
loop_
_entity.id
_entity.type
_entity.pdbx_description
1 polymer ?
#
loop_
_entity_poly.entity_id
_entity_poly.type
_entity_poly.pdbx_seq_one_letter_code
_entity_poly.pdbx_strand_id
1 'polypeptide(L)'
;MALTVNTNIASLNTQRNLNASSNSLNTSLQRLSTGSRINSAKDDAAGLQISNRLTNQISGLNQATRNANDGISLAQTAEGALQQSTNILQRIRDLSIQAASGSNSDADRAALQKEVTAQQAELSRIAETTTFGGRKLLDGTFGTTSFQVGSDAYQTIDVTLKDASSAKLGSYQVGGGASTSAAGASASGTTVAGSVVAGSGGAFASGTVTVVGNGQTKDVTLAATDSAKSIAQKFDGSIAGLSASARTVIQADVNFTSGAASFNLTVGSNTVQMVGVTSNEDLANQINSNAGKLGLTANYDQQNDKITITSATGETIEFGAATGSSAGTIDVAAQGNDGTYGGATDVAATGGKAFGYVQLDSPVSFAVTGDTTQVFSTSSSTLNTVANVDISTADGAQRALAVVDSALAAIDSQRADLGAVQNRFDNTVSNLQNISENAASARSRIKDTDFAAETATLSKNQVLQQAGTAILAQANQLPQSVLSLLQ
;
A
#
# COMPACT_ATOMS: atom_id res chain seq x y z
N MET A 1 -39.09 -75.03 48.11
CA MET A 1 -38.27 -73.92 48.64
C MET A 1 -37.99 -74.21 50.09
N ALA A 2 -36.73 -74.29 50.52
CA ALA A 2 -36.40 -74.46 51.93
C ALA A 2 -36.76 -73.17 52.69
N LEU A 3 -37.62 -73.26 53.70
CA LEU A 3 -37.99 -72.16 54.57
C LEU A 3 -36.89 -71.95 55.61
N THR A 4 -35.96 -71.02 55.34
CA THR A 4 -34.92 -70.60 56.30
C THR A 4 -35.38 -69.33 57.02
N VAL A 5 -35.57 -69.41 58.34
CA VAL A 5 -36.22 -68.33 59.12
C VAL A 5 -35.27 -67.16 59.46
N ASN A 6 -33.95 -67.42 59.58
CA ASN A 6 -32.95 -66.41 59.94
C ASN A 6 -32.43 -65.57 58.76
N THR A 7 -32.62 -66.02 57.53
CA THR A 7 -32.12 -65.32 56.33
C THR A 7 -33.24 -65.16 55.32
N ASN A 8 -33.81 -63.95 55.23
CA ASN A 8 -34.89 -63.65 54.31
C ASN A 8 -34.33 -63.20 52.95
N ILE A 9 -34.16 -64.18 52.06
CA ILE A 9 -33.63 -63.96 50.70
C ILE A 9 -34.55 -63.04 49.88
N ALA A 10 -35.87 -63.11 50.09
CA ALA A 10 -36.84 -62.26 49.40
C ALA A 10 -36.67 -60.78 49.80
N SER A 11 -36.56 -60.49 51.10
CA SER A 11 -36.29 -59.13 51.59
C SER A 11 -34.93 -58.60 51.11
N LEU A 12 -33.88 -59.43 51.15
CA LEU A 12 -32.54 -59.05 50.68
C LEU A 12 -32.48 -58.76 49.17
N ASN A 13 -33.26 -59.49 48.37
CA ASN A 13 -33.40 -59.23 46.94
C ASN A 13 -34.18 -57.93 46.68
N THR A 14 -35.29 -57.72 47.39
CA THR A 14 -36.09 -56.49 47.30
C THR A 14 -35.28 -55.26 47.74
N GLN A 15 -34.46 -55.34 48.79
CA GLN A 15 -33.55 -54.26 49.21
C GLN A 15 -32.52 -53.92 48.12
N ARG A 16 -31.93 -54.92 47.45
CA ARG A 16 -31.00 -54.68 46.34
C ARG A 16 -31.68 -53.97 45.16
N ASN A 17 -32.87 -54.40 44.77
CA ASN A 17 -33.63 -53.78 43.69
C ASN A 17 -34.13 -52.37 44.05
N LEU A 18 -34.49 -52.14 45.32
CA LEU A 18 -34.89 -50.83 45.83
C LEU A 18 -33.72 -49.86 45.86
N ASN A 19 -32.53 -50.30 46.31
CA ASN A 19 -31.31 -49.49 46.28
C ASN A 19 -30.90 -49.15 44.83
N ALA A 20 -31.03 -50.11 43.89
CA ALA A 20 -30.78 -49.85 42.48
C ALA A 20 -31.76 -48.79 41.90
N SER A 21 -33.04 -48.89 42.25
CA SER A 21 -34.07 -47.92 41.81
C SER A 21 -33.86 -46.54 42.42
N SER A 22 -33.50 -46.46 43.71
CA SER A 22 -33.16 -45.21 44.40
C SER A 22 -31.93 -44.53 43.80
N ASN A 23 -30.90 -45.31 43.43
CA ASN A 23 -29.72 -44.78 42.75
C ASN A 23 -30.08 -44.23 41.35
N SER A 24 -30.91 -44.94 40.59
CA SER A 24 -31.37 -44.46 39.28
C SER A 24 -32.24 -43.20 39.39
N LEU A 25 -33.09 -43.11 40.42
CA LEU A 25 -33.91 -41.93 40.69
C LEU A 25 -33.02 -40.70 40.98
N ASN A 26 -32.00 -40.87 41.82
CA ASN A 26 -31.05 -39.79 42.14
C ASN A 26 -30.29 -39.31 40.90
N THR A 27 -29.87 -40.22 40.01
CA THR A 27 -29.25 -39.84 38.73
C THR A 27 -30.22 -39.07 37.83
N SER A 28 -31.47 -39.52 37.70
CA SER A 28 -32.49 -38.80 36.92
C SER A 28 -32.77 -37.41 37.48
N LEU A 29 -32.84 -37.26 38.80
CA LEU A 29 -32.99 -35.96 39.46
C LEU A 29 -31.78 -35.05 39.19
N GLN A 30 -30.56 -35.59 39.24
CA GLN A 30 -29.35 -34.83 38.94
C GLN A 30 -29.34 -34.35 37.47
N ARG A 31 -29.68 -35.23 36.53
CA ARG A 31 -29.78 -34.92 35.10
C ARG A 31 -30.86 -33.89 34.78
N LEU A 32 -32.02 -34.00 35.42
CA LEU A 32 -33.12 -33.05 35.25
C LEU A 32 -32.77 -31.67 35.85
N SER A 33 -32.06 -31.66 36.98
CA SER A 33 -31.63 -30.43 37.66
C SER A 33 -30.55 -29.68 36.88
N THR A 34 -29.55 -30.38 36.34
CA THR A 34 -28.46 -29.75 35.57
C THR A 34 -28.79 -29.54 34.10
N GLY A 35 -29.83 -30.19 33.58
CA GLY A 35 -30.12 -30.25 32.14
C GLY A 35 -29.03 -30.96 31.32
N SER A 36 -28.05 -31.61 31.98
CA SER A 36 -26.92 -32.30 31.36
C SER A 36 -26.97 -33.79 31.66
N ARG A 37 -26.88 -34.61 30.60
CA ARG A 37 -26.84 -36.06 30.62
C ARG A 37 -25.55 -36.58 31.24
N ILE A 38 -24.46 -35.85 30.99
CA ILE A 38 -23.11 -36.14 31.48
C ILE A 38 -22.74 -35.09 32.52
N ASN A 39 -22.80 -35.46 33.81
CA ASN A 39 -22.46 -34.56 34.92
C ASN A 39 -21.10 -34.91 35.55
N SER A 40 -20.68 -36.17 35.44
CA SER A 40 -19.39 -36.66 35.94
C SER A 40 -18.74 -37.61 34.95
N ALA A 41 -17.42 -37.84 35.08
CA ALA A 41 -16.68 -38.82 34.30
C ALA A 41 -17.22 -40.26 34.46
N LYS A 42 -17.96 -40.53 35.55
CA LYS A 42 -18.67 -41.81 35.77
C LYS A 42 -19.80 -42.03 34.77
N ASP A 43 -20.44 -40.97 34.29
CA ASP A 43 -21.61 -41.10 33.40
C ASP A 43 -21.20 -41.50 31.98
N ASP A 44 -20.16 -40.84 31.45
CA ASP A 44 -19.54 -41.15 30.15
C ASP A 44 -18.18 -40.42 30.01
N ALA A 45 -17.08 -41.15 30.19
CA ALA A 45 -15.73 -40.59 30.13
C ALA A 45 -15.36 -40.08 28.71
N ALA A 46 -15.75 -40.82 27.67
CA ALA A 46 -15.46 -40.46 26.29
C ALA A 46 -16.32 -39.26 25.84
N GLY A 47 -17.61 -39.28 26.19
CA GLY A 47 -18.54 -38.17 25.94
C GLY A 47 -18.10 -36.88 26.64
N LEU A 48 -17.61 -36.98 27.89
CA LEU A 48 -17.06 -35.84 28.61
C LEU A 48 -15.80 -35.27 27.92
N GLN A 49 -14.89 -36.12 27.45
CA GLN A 49 -13.68 -35.68 26.74
C GLN A 49 -14.02 -34.94 25.44
N ILE A 50 -14.94 -35.48 24.64
CA ILE A 50 -15.38 -34.83 23.39
C ILE A 50 -16.08 -33.51 23.71
N SER A 51 -16.98 -33.49 24.70
CA SER A 51 -17.67 -32.27 25.14
C SER A 51 -16.70 -31.19 25.64
N ASN A 52 -15.64 -31.58 26.37
CA ASN A 52 -14.61 -30.65 26.83
C ASN A 52 -13.82 -30.06 25.66
N ARG A 53 -13.44 -30.89 24.68
CA ARG A 53 -12.79 -30.42 23.45
C ARG A 53 -13.69 -29.45 22.66
N LEU A 54 -14.96 -29.79 22.46
CA LEU A 54 -15.93 -28.92 21.79
C LEU A 54 -16.15 -27.62 22.56
N THR A 55 -16.18 -27.66 23.90
CA THR A 55 -16.30 -26.46 24.73
C THR A 55 -15.09 -25.55 24.59
N ASN A 56 -13.87 -26.11 24.59
CA ASN A 56 -12.65 -25.34 24.36
C ASN A 56 -12.64 -24.73 22.96
N GLN A 57 -13.06 -25.50 21.95
CA GLN A 57 -13.16 -25.03 20.58
C GLN A 57 -14.17 -23.89 20.45
N ILE A 58 -15.39 -24.01 20.98
CA ILE A 58 -16.41 -22.95 20.98
C ILE A 58 -15.88 -21.68 21.67
N SER A 59 -15.26 -21.81 22.84
CA SER A 59 -14.65 -20.68 23.54
C SER A 59 -13.54 -20.02 22.71
N GLY A 60 -12.71 -20.82 22.04
CA GLY A 60 -11.68 -20.34 21.11
C GLY A 60 -12.27 -19.60 19.92
N LEU A 61 -13.32 -20.14 19.29
CA LEU A 61 -14.04 -19.52 18.18
C LEU A 61 -14.71 -18.20 18.59
N ASN A 62 -15.30 -18.13 19.80
CA ASN A 62 -15.90 -16.91 20.33
C ASN A 62 -14.87 -15.82 20.70
N GLN A 63 -13.64 -16.21 21.05
CA GLN A 63 -12.54 -15.24 21.19
C GLN A 63 -12.02 -14.81 19.81
N ALA A 64 -11.91 -15.75 18.86
CA ALA A 64 -11.50 -15.48 17.49
C ALA A 64 -12.45 -14.50 16.76
N THR A 65 -13.77 -14.61 16.95
CA THR A 65 -14.73 -13.63 16.39
C THR A 65 -14.52 -12.25 16.99
N ARG A 66 -14.25 -12.14 18.30
CA ARG A 66 -13.90 -10.85 18.93
C ARG A 66 -12.60 -10.28 18.37
N ASN A 67 -11.55 -11.09 18.27
CA ASN A 67 -10.27 -10.67 17.69
C ASN A 67 -10.43 -10.20 16.23
N ALA A 68 -11.28 -10.85 15.45
CA ALA A 68 -11.58 -10.43 14.07
C ALA A 68 -12.33 -9.10 14.03
N ASN A 69 -13.31 -8.88 14.92
CA ASN A 69 -13.99 -7.59 15.06
C ASN A 69 -13.05 -6.46 15.51
N ASP A 70 -12.08 -6.76 16.38
CA ASP A 70 -11.03 -5.81 16.76
C ASP A 70 -10.14 -5.46 15.55
N GLY A 71 -9.82 -6.47 14.72
CA GLY A 71 -9.12 -6.29 13.44
C GLY A 71 -9.88 -5.41 12.45
N ILE A 72 -11.19 -5.61 12.32
CA ILE A 72 -12.08 -4.75 11.51
C ILE A 72 -12.06 -3.31 12.03
N SER A 73 -12.22 -3.12 13.35
CA SER A 73 -12.23 -1.79 13.98
C SER A 73 -10.90 -1.05 13.81
N LEU A 74 -9.78 -1.78 13.91
CA LEU A 74 -8.45 -1.24 13.65
C LEU A 74 -8.30 -0.82 12.18
N ALA A 75 -8.69 -1.69 11.24
CA ALA A 75 -8.62 -1.39 9.81
C ALA A 75 -9.51 -0.20 9.42
N GLN A 76 -10.70 -0.07 10.00
CA GLN A 76 -11.60 1.07 9.80
C GLN A 76 -11.02 2.38 10.37
N THR A 77 -10.36 2.31 11.53
CA THR A 77 -9.69 3.49 12.12
C THR A 77 -8.55 3.96 11.23
N ALA A 78 -7.74 3.03 10.71
CA ALA A 78 -6.67 3.36 9.77
C ALA A 78 -7.21 3.91 8.44
N GLU A 79 -8.24 3.28 7.87
CA GLU A 79 -8.90 3.73 6.63
C GLU A 79 -9.47 5.15 6.77
N GLY A 80 -10.16 5.45 7.87
CA GLY A 80 -10.70 6.79 8.11
C GLY A 80 -9.62 7.87 8.21
N ALA A 81 -8.47 7.56 8.80
CA ALA A 81 -7.33 8.46 8.82
C ALA A 81 -6.71 8.64 7.42
N LEU A 82 -6.55 7.56 6.65
CA LEU A 82 -6.03 7.61 5.28
C LEU A 82 -6.96 8.38 4.33
N GLN A 83 -8.27 8.39 4.56
CA GLN A 83 -9.21 9.24 3.84
C GLN A 83 -8.91 10.73 4.05
N GLN A 84 -8.59 11.14 5.27
CA GLN A 84 -8.18 12.53 5.54
C GLN A 84 -6.84 12.85 4.88
N SER A 85 -5.85 11.94 4.96
CA SER A 85 -4.59 12.11 4.23
C SER A 85 -4.80 12.22 2.71
N THR A 86 -5.75 11.48 2.14
CA THR A 86 -6.12 11.55 0.72
C THR A 86 -6.65 12.94 0.36
N ASN A 87 -7.58 13.49 1.16
CA ASN A 87 -8.12 14.84 0.94
C ASN A 87 -7.04 15.92 1.04
N ILE A 88 -6.10 15.77 1.98
CA ILE A 88 -4.97 16.70 2.14
C ILE A 88 -4.05 16.64 0.92
N LEU A 89 -3.70 15.44 0.44
CA LEU A 89 -2.89 15.29 -0.77
C LEU A 89 -3.59 15.85 -2.01
N GLN A 90 -4.91 15.66 -2.14
CA GLN A 90 -5.69 16.31 -3.21
C GLN A 90 -5.63 17.83 -3.09
N ARG A 91 -5.71 18.40 -1.89
CA ARG A 91 -5.53 19.84 -1.68
C ARG A 91 -4.13 20.32 -2.05
N ILE A 92 -3.08 19.59 -1.69
CA ILE A 92 -1.70 19.91 -2.09
C ILE A 92 -1.56 19.84 -3.61
N ARG A 93 -2.22 18.87 -4.28
CA ARG A 93 -2.27 18.78 -5.73
C ARG A 93 -2.92 20.01 -6.35
N ASP A 94 -4.08 20.44 -5.85
CA ASP A 94 -4.78 21.63 -6.36
C ASP A 94 -3.92 22.89 -6.23
N LEU A 95 -3.27 23.07 -5.08
CA LEU A 95 -2.34 24.18 -4.83
C LEU A 95 -1.13 24.13 -5.78
N SER A 96 -0.63 22.93 -6.08
CA SER A 96 0.47 22.73 -7.04
C SER A 96 0.03 23.07 -8.47
N ILE A 97 -1.17 22.66 -8.89
CA ILE A 97 -1.75 23.04 -10.19
C ILE A 97 -1.92 24.57 -10.26
N GLN A 98 -2.41 25.19 -9.18
CA GLN A 98 -2.57 26.63 -9.10
C GLN A 98 -1.21 27.34 -9.21
N ALA A 99 -0.20 26.93 -8.45
CA ALA A 99 1.14 27.51 -8.49
C ALA A 99 1.86 27.30 -9.83
N ALA A 100 1.58 26.21 -10.53
CA ALA A 100 2.08 25.94 -11.88
C ALA A 100 1.53 26.91 -12.94
N SER A 101 0.44 27.64 -12.66
CA SER A 101 -0.06 28.68 -13.56
C SER A 101 0.95 29.82 -13.71
N GLY A 102 1.16 30.24 -14.96
CA GLY A 102 2.06 31.36 -15.29
C GLY A 102 1.54 32.73 -14.86
N SER A 103 0.25 32.87 -14.54
CA SER A 103 -0.35 34.14 -14.10
C SER A 103 -0.02 34.53 -12.66
N ASN A 104 0.48 33.60 -11.85
CA ASN A 104 0.80 33.85 -10.44
C ASN A 104 2.19 34.47 -10.31
N SER A 105 2.29 35.49 -9.45
CA SER A 105 3.58 36.06 -9.08
C SER A 105 4.33 35.13 -8.12
N ASP A 106 5.63 35.35 -7.96
CA ASP A 106 6.44 34.57 -6.99
C ASP A 106 6.00 34.81 -5.54
N ALA A 107 5.45 36.00 -5.25
CA ALA A 107 4.85 36.30 -3.95
C ALA A 107 3.58 35.46 -3.70
N ASP A 108 2.74 35.27 -4.73
CA ASP A 108 1.55 34.43 -4.64
C ASP A 108 1.93 32.96 -4.48
N ARG A 109 2.94 32.48 -5.24
CA ARG A 109 3.48 31.12 -5.07
C ARG A 109 4.04 30.88 -3.68
N ALA A 110 4.74 31.87 -3.11
CA ALA A 110 5.22 31.79 -1.73
C ALA A 110 4.07 31.74 -0.70
N ALA A 111 2.93 32.37 -0.96
CA ALA A 111 1.73 32.24 -0.12
C ALA A 111 1.10 30.84 -0.24
N LEU A 112 0.99 30.30 -1.45
CA LEU A 112 0.51 28.92 -1.68
C LEU A 112 1.43 27.89 -1.01
N GLN A 113 2.75 28.09 -1.05
CA GLN A 113 3.72 27.23 -0.38
C GLN A 113 3.48 27.18 1.14
N LYS A 114 3.12 28.30 1.78
CA LYS A 114 2.78 28.29 3.22
C LYS A 114 1.57 27.40 3.52
N GLU A 115 0.56 27.40 2.65
CA GLU A 115 -0.58 26.50 2.77
C GLU A 115 -0.14 25.05 2.59
N VAL A 116 0.68 24.75 1.59
CA VAL A 116 1.26 23.41 1.38
C VAL A 116 2.05 22.95 2.61
N THR A 117 2.87 23.81 3.22
CA THR A 117 3.62 23.47 4.44
C THR A 117 2.71 23.16 5.62
N ALA A 118 1.60 23.89 5.77
CA ALA A 118 0.60 23.59 6.80
C ALA A 118 -0.10 22.24 6.53
N GLN A 119 -0.44 21.95 5.28
CA GLN A 119 -1.03 20.68 4.86
C GLN A 119 -0.05 19.50 5.06
N GLN A 120 1.24 19.66 4.76
CA GLN A 120 2.29 18.68 5.03
C GLN A 120 2.40 18.37 6.53
N ALA A 121 2.36 19.40 7.39
CA ALA A 121 2.40 19.24 8.83
C ALA A 121 1.15 18.51 9.36
N GLU A 122 -0.02 18.84 8.81
CA GLU A 122 -1.27 18.16 9.16
C GLU A 122 -1.28 16.69 8.74
N LEU A 123 -0.71 16.38 7.57
CA LEU A 123 -0.54 15.01 7.11
C LEU A 123 0.37 14.20 8.05
N SER A 124 1.51 14.76 8.46
CA SER A 124 2.36 14.15 9.49
C SER A 124 1.63 13.98 10.82
N ARG A 125 0.84 14.99 11.24
CA ARG A 125 0.05 14.93 12.48
C ARG A 125 -0.96 13.79 12.43
N ILE A 126 -1.67 13.57 11.32
CA ILE A 126 -2.61 12.44 11.19
C ILE A 126 -1.87 11.11 11.32
N ALA A 127 -0.72 10.96 10.64
CA ALA A 127 0.09 9.74 10.74
C ALA A 127 0.54 9.45 12.19
N GLU A 128 1.01 10.48 12.90
CA GLU A 128 1.53 10.35 14.26
C GLU A 128 0.44 10.27 15.34
N THR A 129 -0.74 10.84 15.12
CA THR A 129 -1.82 10.87 16.13
C THR A 129 -2.82 9.73 15.99
N THR A 130 -2.88 9.06 14.84
CA THR A 130 -3.79 7.92 14.63
C THR A 130 -3.33 6.73 15.47
N THR A 131 -4.11 6.40 16.51
CA THR A 131 -3.81 5.30 17.42
C THR A 131 -5.01 4.39 17.64
N PHE A 132 -4.76 3.11 17.87
CA PHE A 132 -5.76 2.16 18.34
C PHE A 132 -5.19 1.39 19.54
N GLY A 133 -5.88 1.43 20.68
CA GLY A 133 -5.39 0.79 21.91
C GLY A 133 -4.01 1.29 22.37
N GLY A 134 -3.66 2.54 22.07
CA GLY A 134 -2.36 3.15 22.39
C GLY A 134 -1.23 2.83 21.43
N ARG A 135 -1.45 1.98 20.41
CA ARG A 135 -0.47 1.70 19.35
C ARG A 135 -0.69 2.63 18.16
N LYS A 136 0.39 3.17 17.61
CA LYS A 136 0.37 3.96 16.39
C LYS A 136 0.13 3.06 15.19
N LEU A 137 -0.65 3.55 14.23
CA LEU A 137 -1.05 2.76 13.06
C LEU A 137 -0.29 3.16 11.79
N LEU A 138 0.01 4.45 11.62
CA LEU A 138 0.41 5.05 10.34
C LEU A 138 1.80 5.71 10.35
N ASP A 139 2.58 5.52 11.41
CA ASP A 139 3.93 6.09 11.58
C ASP A 139 5.05 5.11 11.17
N GLY A 140 4.69 4.01 10.51
CA GLY A 140 5.61 2.95 10.10
C GLY A 140 6.04 1.99 11.21
N THR A 141 5.77 2.28 12.48
CA THR A 141 6.15 1.40 13.60
C THR A 141 5.24 0.17 13.73
N PHE A 142 4.03 0.23 13.15
CA PHE A 142 3.06 -0.86 13.18
C PHE A 142 3.55 -2.12 12.47
N GLY A 143 4.20 -1.96 11.31
CA GLY A 143 4.73 -3.06 10.50
C GLY A 143 3.64 -4.06 10.10
N THR A 144 3.86 -5.33 10.42
CA THR A 144 2.92 -6.44 10.18
C THR A 144 2.44 -7.00 11.51
N THR A 145 1.13 -7.08 11.72
CA THR A 145 0.54 -7.70 12.92
C THR A 145 -0.41 -8.82 12.53
N SER A 146 -0.38 -9.91 13.29
CA SER A 146 -1.20 -11.10 13.06
C SER A 146 -2.38 -11.14 14.03
N PHE A 147 -3.60 -11.25 13.51
CA PHE A 147 -4.81 -11.43 14.31
C PHE A 147 -5.17 -12.91 14.36
N GLN A 148 -5.19 -13.50 15.56
CA GLN A 148 -5.61 -14.88 15.77
C GLN A 148 -7.14 -14.99 15.60
N VAL A 149 -7.57 -15.57 14.48
CA VAL A 149 -8.98 -15.70 14.07
C VAL A 149 -9.44 -17.15 14.01
N GLY A 150 -8.75 -18.06 14.68
CA GLY A 150 -9.15 -19.46 14.79
C GLY A 150 -8.88 -20.05 16.17
N SER A 151 -9.39 -21.27 16.40
CA SER A 151 -9.24 -21.97 17.68
C SER A 151 -7.89 -22.66 17.85
N ASP A 152 -7.17 -22.90 16.76
CA ASP A 152 -5.85 -23.56 16.78
C ASP A 152 -4.72 -22.57 16.52
N ALA A 153 -3.52 -22.88 16.99
CA ALA A 153 -2.35 -22.01 16.83
C ALA A 153 -2.07 -21.66 15.36
N TYR A 154 -1.69 -20.40 15.11
CA TYR A 154 -1.30 -19.85 13.80
C TYR A 154 -2.43 -19.78 12.75
N GLN A 155 -3.69 -19.88 13.16
CA GLN A 155 -4.83 -19.51 12.31
C GLN A 155 -5.03 -17.99 12.35
N THR A 156 -4.17 -17.25 11.64
CA THR A 156 -4.13 -15.79 11.68
C THR A 156 -4.49 -15.10 10.36
N ILE A 157 -4.92 -13.84 10.46
CA ILE A 157 -4.95 -12.89 9.36
C ILE A 157 -3.90 -11.82 9.66
N ASP A 158 -2.95 -11.65 8.75
CA ASP A 158 -1.92 -10.64 8.87
C ASP A 158 -2.39 -9.34 8.25
N VAL A 159 -2.14 -8.24 8.95
CA VAL A 159 -2.48 -6.89 8.54
C VAL A 159 -1.19 -6.07 8.52
N THR A 160 -0.88 -5.52 7.35
CA THR A 160 0.29 -4.69 7.11
C THR A 160 -0.14 -3.24 6.91
N LEU A 161 0.36 -2.32 7.73
CA LEU A 161 0.20 -0.88 7.51
C LEU A 161 1.57 -0.28 7.23
N LYS A 162 1.68 0.53 6.18
CA LYS A 162 2.88 1.31 5.90
C LYS A 162 2.75 2.70 6.51
N ASP A 163 3.89 3.36 6.59
CA ASP A 163 4.01 4.75 7.01
C ASP A 163 3.27 5.66 6.01
N ALA A 164 2.37 6.50 6.52
CA ALA A 164 1.60 7.46 5.74
C ALA A 164 1.94 8.92 6.11
N SER A 165 3.09 9.15 6.76
CA SER A 165 3.60 10.49 7.05
C SER A 165 4.17 11.18 5.82
N SER A 166 4.26 12.52 5.85
CA SER A 166 4.77 13.31 4.72
C SER A 166 6.24 13.01 4.39
N ALA A 167 6.99 12.47 5.34
CA ALA A 167 8.40 12.12 5.18
C ALA A 167 8.63 10.77 4.50
N LYS A 168 7.61 9.91 4.40
CA LYS A 168 7.72 8.58 3.78
C LYS A 168 6.78 8.37 2.59
N LEU A 169 5.74 9.19 2.47
CA LEU A 169 4.99 9.30 1.22
C LEU A 169 5.73 10.16 0.21
N GLY A 170 5.69 9.75 -1.06
CA GLY A 170 6.33 10.49 -2.14
C GLY A 170 6.48 9.67 -3.42
N SER A 171 7.33 10.15 -4.32
CA SER A 171 7.70 9.46 -5.56
C SER A 171 9.13 8.96 -5.46
N TYR A 172 9.34 7.68 -5.77
CA TYR A 172 10.67 7.17 -6.07
C TYR A 172 11.08 7.69 -7.44
N GLN A 173 12.20 8.39 -7.49
CA GLN A 173 12.62 9.17 -8.63
C GLN A 173 14.02 8.75 -9.10
N VAL A 174 14.17 8.62 -10.41
CA VAL A 174 15.48 8.59 -11.09
C VAL A 174 15.43 9.64 -12.20
N GLY A 175 16.25 10.67 -12.09
CA GLY A 175 16.32 11.75 -13.06
C GLY A 175 17.62 11.74 -13.86
N GLY A 176 17.59 12.38 -15.02
CA GLY A 176 18.80 12.79 -15.72
C GLY A 176 19.67 13.67 -14.82
N GLY A 177 20.97 13.38 -14.80
CA GLY A 177 21.93 14.08 -13.94
C GLY A 177 22.06 15.56 -14.22
N ALA A 178 22.52 16.32 -13.22
CA ALA A 178 22.91 17.71 -13.40
C ALA A 178 23.97 17.82 -14.51
N SER A 179 23.71 18.75 -15.43
CA SER A 179 24.50 19.07 -16.62
C SER A 179 25.99 19.27 -16.31
N THR A 180 26.83 18.27 -16.55
CA THR A 180 28.27 18.50 -16.72
C THR A 180 28.51 18.92 -18.16
N SER A 181 28.90 20.17 -18.36
CA SER A 181 29.26 20.71 -19.67
C SER A 181 30.43 19.90 -20.22
N ALA A 182 30.22 19.16 -21.31
CA ALA A 182 31.31 18.50 -22.02
C ALA A 182 32.04 19.55 -22.89
N ALA A 183 32.78 20.45 -22.25
CA ALA A 183 33.73 21.29 -22.96
C ALA A 183 34.85 20.38 -23.51
N GLY A 184 34.71 19.93 -24.77
CA GLY A 184 35.80 19.34 -25.55
C GLY A 184 35.70 17.87 -25.95
N ALA A 185 34.55 17.19 -25.84
CA ALA A 185 34.43 15.80 -26.28
C ALA A 185 33.90 15.65 -27.71
N SER A 186 34.74 15.94 -28.71
CA SER A 186 34.61 15.28 -30.03
C SER A 186 35.08 13.83 -29.93
N ALA A 187 34.40 13.01 -29.13
CA ALA A 187 34.50 11.54 -29.12
C ALA A 187 33.53 10.95 -28.10
N SER A 188 32.60 10.12 -28.58
CA SER A 188 31.91 9.02 -27.90
C SER A 188 32.26 8.80 -26.42
N GLY A 189 31.32 9.00 -25.49
CA GLY A 189 31.26 8.13 -24.30
C GLY A 189 30.72 8.65 -22.97
N THR A 190 30.54 9.95 -22.70
CA THR A 190 30.06 10.38 -21.36
C THR A 190 29.38 11.74 -21.37
N THR A 191 28.24 11.86 -22.04
CA THR A 191 27.35 13.04 -21.91
C THR A 191 26.01 12.62 -21.31
N VAL A 192 25.54 13.37 -20.30
CA VAL A 192 24.34 13.06 -19.51
C VAL A 192 23.13 13.79 -20.10
N ALA A 193 21.92 13.22 -19.97
CA ALA A 193 20.67 13.91 -20.30
C ALA A 193 20.55 15.25 -19.54
N GLY A 194 20.14 16.32 -20.22
CA GLY A 194 20.20 17.69 -19.70
C GLY A 194 21.54 18.39 -19.94
N SER A 195 22.32 17.99 -20.95
CA SER A 195 23.60 18.63 -21.31
C SER A 195 23.57 19.27 -22.70
N VAL A 196 24.59 20.10 -22.97
CA VAL A 196 24.86 20.70 -24.29
C VAL A 196 26.16 20.12 -24.82
N VAL A 197 26.15 19.71 -26.09
CA VAL A 197 27.31 19.18 -26.80
C VAL A 197 27.60 20.05 -28.02
N ALA A 198 28.83 20.54 -28.14
CA ALA A 198 29.27 21.28 -29.32
C ALA A 198 29.48 20.34 -30.52
N GLY A 199 29.15 20.80 -31.72
CA GLY A 199 29.21 20.04 -32.97
C GLY A 199 27.98 19.14 -33.23
N SER A 200 28.05 18.35 -34.31
CA SER A 200 26.94 17.53 -34.83
C SER A 200 26.93 16.07 -34.33
N GLY A 201 27.79 15.73 -33.35
CA GLY A 201 27.86 14.39 -32.76
C GLY A 201 26.58 14.01 -31.99
N GLY A 202 26.28 12.71 -31.90
CA GLY A 202 25.25 12.19 -31.00
C GLY A 202 25.75 12.19 -29.54
N ALA A 203 24.87 12.49 -28.58
CA ALA A 203 25.23 12.53 -27.15
C ALA A 203 25.22 11.17 -26.46
N PHE A 204 24.70 10.13 -27.11
CA PHE A 204 24.60 8.80 -26.49
C PHE A 204 25.32 7.77 -27.35
N ALA A 205 26.06 6.85 -26.73
CA ALA A 205 26.37 5.57 -27.35
C ALA A 205 25.13 4.67 -27.26
N SER A 206 24.86 3.87 -28.29
CA SER A 206 23.76 2.91 -28.25
C SER A 206 23.98 1.89 -27.14
N GLY A 207 22.96 1.65 -26.33
CA GLY A 207 23.09 0.76 -25.17
C GLY A 207 21.74 0.23 -24.72
N THR A 208 21.77 -0.83 -23.93
CA THR A 208 20.58 -1.37 -23.27
C THR A 208 20.61 -0.97 -21.80
N VAL A 209 19.49 -0.43 -21.34
CA VAL A 209 19.24 -0.08 -19.96
C VAL A 209 18.12 -0.97 -19.43
N THR A 210 18.36 -1.64 -18.32
CA THR A 210 17.43 -2.58 -17.70
C THR A 210 16.79 -1.93 -16.48
N VAL A 211 15.47 -1.83 -16.48
CA VAL A 211 14.67 -1.41 -15.32
C VAL A 211 14.33 -2.63 -14.48
N VAL A 212 14.62 -2.56 -13.19
CA VAL A 212 14.28 -3.60 -12.21
C VAL A 212 13.47 -2.96 -11.09
N GLY A 213 12.25 -3.44 -10.86
CA GLY A 213 11.38 -2.90 -9.82
C GLY A 213 10.09 -3.68 -9.71
N ASN A 214 9.49 -3.69 -8.52
CA ASN A 214 8.22 -4.38 -8.27
C ASN A 214 8.21 -5.87 -8.69
N GLY A 215 9.34 -6.57 -8.53
CA GLY A 215 9.51 -7.97 -8.94
C GLY A 215 9.57 -8.20 -10.46
N GLN A 216 9.62 -7.14 -11.27
CA GLN A 216 9.71 -7.20 -12.73
C GLN A 216 11.08 -6.71 -13.21
N THR A 217 11.47 -7.17 -14.40
CA THR A 217 12.69 -6.73 -15.08
C THR A 217 12.39 -6.51 -16.56
N LYS A 218 12.78 -5.35 -17.09
CA LYS A 218 12.52 -4.99 -18.48
C LYS A 218 13.72 -4.28 -19.08
N ASP A 219 14.14 -4.76 -20.25
CA ASP A 219 15.20 -4.13 -21.03
C ASP A 219 14.64 -3.07 -21.97
N VAL A 220 15.29 -1.91 -21.98
CA VAL A 220 14.99 -0.74 -22.81
C VAL A 220 16.22 -0.45 -23.67
N THR A 221 16.05 -0.38 -24.99
CA THR A 221 17.15 -0.13 -25.93
C THR A 221 17.20 1.35 -26.32
N LEU A 222 18.36 1.96 -26.13
CA LEU A 222 18.64 3.36 -26.43
C LEU A 222 19.52 3.46 -27.67
N ALA A 223 19.13 4.35 -28.58
CA ALA A 223 19.88 4.69 -29.79
C ALA A 223 20.62 6.02 -29.60
N ALA A 224 21.74 6.18 -30.31
CA ALA A 224 22.56 7.39 -30.25
C ALA A 224 21.84 8.69 -30.66
N THR A 225 20.75 8.57 -31.41
CA THR A 225 19.93 9.67 -31.93
C THR A 225 18.62 9.86 -31.16
N ASP A 226 18.37 9.09 -30.10
CA ASP A 226 17.16 9.25 -29.31
C ASP A 226 17.12 10.63 -28.64
N SER A 227 15.94 11.28 -28.66
CA SER A 227 15.68 12.49 -27.88
C SER A 227 15.15 12.11 -26.50
N ALA A 228 15.17 13.03 -25.54
CA ALA A 228 14.63 12.75 -24.20
C ALA A 228 13.17 12.26 -24.28
N LYS A 229 12.40 12.77 -25.25
CA LYS A 229 11.05 12.28 -25.57
C LYS A 229 11.01 10.80 -25.95
N SER A 230 11.82 10.36 -26.92
CA SER A 230 11.79 8.96 -27.36
C SER A 230 12.29 8.03 -26.26
N ILE A 231 13.24 8.48 -25.45
CA ILE A 231 13.69 7.78 -24.25
C ILE A 231 12.54 7.63 -23.25
N ALA A 232 11.88 8.72 -22.85
CA ALA A 232 10.75 8.65 -21.92
C ALA A 232 9.65 7.72 -22.42
N GLN A 233 9.27 7.79 -23.70
CA GLN A 233 8.27 6.87 -24.29
C GLN A 233 8.67 5.40 -24.20
N LYS A 234 9.96 5.08 -24.30
CA LYS A 234 10.44 3.69 -24.17
C LYS A 234 10.43 3.20 -22.73
N PHE A 235 10.63 4.09 -21.75
CA PHE A 235 10.60 3.75 -20.33
C PHE A 235 9.19 3.74 -19.73
N ASP A 236 8.28 4.56 -20.27
CA ASP A 236 6.93 4.69 -19.76
C ASP A 236 6.20 3.33 -19.73
N GLY A 237 5.69 2.93 -18.57
CA GLY A 237 5.02 1.65 -18.38
C GLY A 237 5.92 0.40 -18.49
N SER A 238 7.25 0.54 -18.52
CA SER A 238 8.18 -0.60 -18.57
C SER A 238 8.06 -1.54 -17.37
N ILE A 239 7.70 -1.00 -16.20
CA ILE A 239 7.27 -1.75 -15.02
C ILE A 239 5.95 -1.17 -14.51
N ALA A 240 5.17 -1.96 -13.77
CA ALA A 240 3.90 -1.47 -13.24
C ALA A 240 4.11 -0.30 -12.28
N GLY A 241 3.45 0.83 -12.56
CA GLY A 241 3.52 2.06 -11.76
C GLY A 241 4.66 3.02 -12.11
N LEU A 242 5.51 2.68 -13.09
CA LEU A 242 6.55 3.60 -13.57
C LEU A 242 6.00 4.51 -14.66
N SER A 243 6.05 5.81 -14.41
CA SER A 243 5.80 6.86 -15.39
C SER A 243 7.10 7.55 -15.77
N ALA A 244 7.26 7.87 -17.06
CA ALA A 244 8.42 8.60 -17.55
C ALA A 244 7.98 9.93 -18.18
N SER A 245 8.64 11.02 -17.78
CA SER A 245 8.44 12.34 -18.35
C SER A 245 9.75 12.87 -18.95
N ALA A 246 9.64 13.72 -19.96
CA ALA A 246 10.79 14.35 -20.60
C ALA A 246 10.51 15.81 -20.89
N ARG A 247 11.54 16.64 -20.74
CA ARG A 247 11.48 18.06 -21.05
C ARG A 247 12.86 18.56 -21.45
N THR A 248 12.90 19.53 -22.35
CA THR A 248 14.15 20.21 -22.73
C THR A 248 13.99 21.67 -22.46
N VAL A 249 14.77 22.18 -21.50
CA VAL A 249 14.82 23.59 -21.16
C VAL A 249 16.28 24.02 -21.28
N ILE A 250 16.51 25.12 -22.00
CA ILE A 250 17.84 25.69 -22.16
C ILE A 250 17.78 27.19 -21.86
N GLN A 251 18.87 27.71 -21.32
CA GLN A 251 19.17 29.12 -21.30
C GLN A 251 20.16 29.42 -22.42
N ALA A 252 19.84 30.37 -23.28
CA ALA A 252 20.73 30.84 -24.33
C ALA A 252 21.10 32.30 -24.08
N ASP A 253 22.37 32.61 -24.31
CA ASP A 253 22.92 33.95 -24.26
C ASP A 253 23.68 34.23 -25.57
N VAL A 254 23.28 35.29 -26.27
CA VAL A 254 23.79 35.66 -27.59
C VAL A 254 24.68 36.89 -27.44
N ASN A 255 25.98 36.72 -27.64
CA ASN A 255 26.95 37.79 -27.48
C ASN A 255 27.73 38.01 -28.79
N PHE A 256 27.16 38.83 -29.68
CA PHE A 256 27.81 39.24 -30.92
C PHE A 256 28.37 40.66 -30.79
N THR A 257 29.68 40.82 -31.00
CA THR A 257 30.35 42.13 -30.86
C THR A 257 30.19 43.02 -32.10
N SER A 258 30.02 42.44 -33.30
CA SER A 258 29.61 43.16 -34.51
C SER A 258 29.03 42.24 -35.59
N GLY A 259 28.00 42.70 -36.30
CA GLY A 259 27.33 41.95 -37.37
C GLY A 259 26.14 41.13 -36.88
N ALA A 260 25.44 40.50 -37.82
CA ALA A 260 24.23 39.74 -37.54
C ALA A 260 24.46 38.26 -37.90
N ALA A 261 24.17 37.36 -36.96
CA ALA A 261 24.37 35.93 -37.17
C ALA A 261 23.14 35.27 -37.78
N SER A 262 23.36 34.35 -38.70
CA SER A 262 22.32 33.46 -39.21
C SER A 262 22.70 32.01 -38.97
N PHE A 263 21.79 31.21 -38.44
CA PHE A 263 22.03 29.80 -38.15
C PHE A 263 20.74 29.00 -38.30
N ASN A 264 20.86 27.69 -38.48
CA ASN A 264 19.71 26.80 -38.51
C ASN A 264 19.38 26.36 -37.08
N LEU A 265 18.11 26.37 -36.70
CA LEU A 265 17.61 25.75 -35.48
C LEU A 265 16.74 24.55 -35.87
N THR A 266 17.13 23.37 -35.42
CA THR A 266 16.42 22.11 -35.71
C THR A 266 15.86 21.52 -34.42
N VAL A 267 14.59 21.11 -34.46
CA VAL A 267 13.93 20.39 -33.37
C VAL A 267 13.22 19.18 -33.96
N GLY A 268 13.66 17.98 -33.57
CA GLY A 268 13.22 16.74 -34.21
C GLY A 268 13.53 16.75 -35.71
N SER A 269 12.49 16.71 -36.55
CA SER A 269 12.62 16.74 -38.02
C SER A 269 12.44 18.14 -38.64
N ASN A 270 12.11 19.15 -37.84
CA ASN A 270 11.79 20.49 -38.34
C ASN A 270 12.99 21.42 -38.19
N THR A 271 13.43 22.02 -39.30
CA THR A 271 14.52 23.01 -39.31
C THR A 271 13.99 24.38 -39.75
N VAL A 272 14.37 25.42 -39.02
CA VAL A 272 14.10 26.82 -39.35
C VAL A 272 15.40 27.59 -39.33
N GLN A 273 15.63 28.41 -40.35
CA GLN A 273 16.77 29.32 -40.35
C GLN A 273 16.44 30.59 -39.57
N MET A 274 17.23 30.86 -38.55
CA MET A 274 17.27 32.15 -37.86
C MET A 274 18.17 33.07 -38.68
N VAL A 275 17.69 34.27 -39.03
CA VAL A 275 18.37 35.17 -39.96
C VAL A 275 18.66 36.48 -39.28
N GLY A 276 19.92 36.87 -39.24
CA GLY A 276 20.34 38.19 -38.77
C GLY A 276 20.03 38.45 -37.29
N VAL A 277 20.23 37.46 -36.43
CA VAL A 277 20.12 37.59 -34.97
C VAL A 277 21.25 38.48 -34.46
N THR A 278 20.90 39.59 -33.80
CA THR A 278 21.88 40.52 -33.20
C THR A 278 21.84 40.57 -31.68
N SER A 279 20.71 40.20 -31.08
CA SER A 279 20.48 40.25 -29.63
C SER A 279 19.65 39.05 -29.13
N ASN A 280 19.57 38.93 -27.81
CA ASN A 280 18.73 37.93 -27.15
C ASN A 280 17.24 38.16 -27.48
N GLU A 281 16.81 39.41 -27.61
CA GLU A 281 15.44 39.76 -28.00
C GLU A 281 15.11 39.32 -29.43
N ASP A 282 16.03 39.53 -30.38
CA ASP A 282 15.85 39.11 -31.79
C ASP A 282 15.67 37.60 -31.89
N LEU A 283 16.51 36.84 -31.18
CA LEU A 283 16.43 35.39 -31.16
C LEU A 283 15.10 34.92 -30.59
N ALA A 284 14.65 35.50 -29.47
CA ALA A 284 13.38 35.16 -28.86
C ALA A 284 12.20 35.43 -29.81
N ASN A 285 12.21 36.57 -30.49
CA ASN A 285 11.18 36.94 -31.46
C ASN A 285 11.13 36.00 -32.66
N GLN A 286 12.29 35.61 -33.21
CA GLN A 286 12.36 34.67 -34.33
C GLN A 286 11.93 33.25 -33.95
N ILE A 287 12.29 32.79 -32.74
CA ILE A 287 11.82 31.50 -32.22
C ILE A 287 10.30 31.53 -32.02
N ASN A 288 9.77 32.56 -31.36
CA ASN A 288 8.33 32.67 -31.09
C ASN A 288 7.49 32.80 -32.36
N SER A 289 8.01 33.49 -33.38
CA SER A 289 7.35 33.58 -34.70
C SER A 289 7.30 32.23 -35.43
N ASN A 290 8.23 31.32 -35.12
CA ASN A 290 8.31 29.97 -35.68
C ASN A 290 7.90 28.87 -34.69
N ALA A 291 7.32 29.24 -33.53
CA ALA A 291 6.97 28.32 -32.44
C ALA A 291 6.08 27.17 -32.88
N GLY A 292 5.10 27.42 -33.76
CA GLY A 292 4.20 26.38 -34.27
C GLY A 292 4.89 25.30 -35.13
N LYS A 293 6.03 25.61 -35.75
CA LYS A 293 6.82 24.64 -36.54
C LYS A 293 7.85 23.92 -35.68
N LEU A 294 8.52 24.65 -34.79
CA LEU A 294 9.60 24.10 -33.96
C LEU A 294 9.08 23.43 -32.68
N GLY A 295 7.85 23.74 -32.24
CA GLY A 295 7.33 23.28 -30.96
C GLY A 295 8.06 23.88 -29.75
N LEU A 296 8.69 25.04 -29.93
CA LEU A 296 9.46 25.74 -28.91
C LEU A 296 8.73 26.98 -28.42
N THR A 297 8.92 27.29 -27.14
CA THR A 297 8.56 28.59 -26.55
C THR A 297 9.82 29.27 -26.06
N ALA A 298 10.05 30.52 -26.46
CA ALA A 298 11.15 31.34 -25.94
C ALA A 298 10.58 32.41 -24.99
N ASN A 299 11.06 32.42 -23.76
CA ASN A 299 10.80 33.48 -22.79
C ASN A 299 12.06 34.35 -22.65
N TYR A 300 11.93 35.64 -22.93
CA TYR A 300 13.03 36.60 -22.79
C TYR A 300 12.86 37.38 -21.48
N ASP A 301 13.85 37.25 -20.59
CA ASP A 301 13.92 38.03 -19.37
C ASP A 301 14.75 39.30 -19.62
N GLN A 302 14.05 40.43 -19.75
CA GLN A 302 14.64 41.75 -20.00
C GLN A 302 15.56 42.23 -18.86
N GLN A 303 15.43 41.71 -17.63
CA GLN A 303 16.19 42.19 -16.48
C GLN A 303 17.57 41.52 -16.40
N ASN A 304 17.64 40.25 -16.78
CA ASN A 304 18.87 39.45 -16.76
C ASN A 304 19.50 39.27 -18.15
N ASP A 305 18.89 39.88 -19.17
CA ASP A 305 19.24 39.78 -20.60
C ASP A 305 19.46 38.33 -21.04
N LYS A 306 18.54 37.42 -20.69
CA LYS A 306 18.68 35.98 -20.93
C LYS A 306 17.41 35.42 -21.56
N ILE A 307 17.58 34.44 -22.45
CA ILE A 307 16.46 33.72 -23.05
C ILE A 307 16.37 32.33 -22.45
N THR A 308 15.19 31.94 -21.99
CA THR A 308 14.86 30.55 -21.67
C THR A 308 14.04 29.95 -22.79
N ILE A 309 14.57 28.95 -23.48
CA ILE A 309 13.89 28.22 -24.56
C ILE A 309 13.42 26.87 -24.01
N THR A 310 12.15 26.56 -24.21
CA THR A 310 11.53 25.34 -23.70
C THR A 310 10.91 24.54 -24.84
N SER A 311 11.26 23.24 -24.90
CA SER A 311 10.50 22.20 -25.59
C SER A 311 9.73 21.38 -24.56
N ALA A 312 8.40 21.54 -24.55
CA ALA A 312 7.52 20.81 -23.64
C ALA A 312 7.50 19.30 -23.90
N THR A 313 7.89 18.87 -25.10
CA THR A 313 7.87 17.46 -25.50
C THR A 313 9.17 16.73 -25.18
N GLY A 314 10.24 17.44 -24.82
CA GLY A 314 11.56 16.83 -24.56
C GLY A 314 12.37 16.53 -25.83
N GLU A 315 12.04 17.16 -26.95
CA GLU A 315 12.83 17.03 -28.19
C GLU A 315 14.18 17.76 -28.07
N THR A 316 15.22 17.17 -28.64
CA THR A 316 16.56 17.75 -28.71
C THR A 316 16.53 19.04 -29.55
N ILE A 317 17.18 20.09 -29.05
CA ILE A 317 17.32 21.37 -29.74
C ILE A 317 18.71 21.41 -30.37
N GLU A 318 18.79 21.48 -31.69
CA GLU A 318 20.04 21.51 -32.45
C GLU A 318 20.26 22.88 -33.09
N PHE A 319 21.36 23.52 -32.71
CA PHE A 319 21.89 24.74 -33.32
C PHE A 319 22.87 24.37 -34.43
N GLY A 320 22.66 24.91 -35.62
CA GLY A 320 23.65 24.91 -36.68
C GLY A 320 24.75 25.95 -36.41
N ALA A 321 25.90 25.78 -37.07
CA ALA A 321 26.96 26.77 -36.99
C ALA A 321 26.46 28.15 -37.48
N ALA A 322 26.81 29.19 -36.75
CA ALA A 322 26.50 30.57 -37.09
C ALA A 322 27.29 31.01 -38.32
N THR A 323 26.59 31.69 -39.23
CA THR A 323 27.11 32.26 -40.46
C THR A 323 26.90 33.77 -40.44
N GLY A 324 27.83 34.56 -40.98
CA GLY A 324 27.64 36.01 -41.16
C GLY A 324 28.15 36.94 -40.05
N SER A 325 28.86 36.46 -39.02
CA SER A 325 29.41 37.32 -37.94
C SER A 325 30.94 37.42 -37.93
N SER A 326 31.44 38.60 -37.53
CA SER A 326 32.82 38.82 -37.05
C SER A 326 32.81 38.71 -35.52
N ALA A 327 33.40 37.64 -34.97
CA ALA A 327 33.61 37.36 -33.53
C ALA A 327 32.37 37.51 -32.59
N GLY A 328 31.84 36.38 -32.11
CA GLY A 328 30.85 36.31 -31.03
C GLY A 328 30.41 34.88 -30.71
N THR A 329 29.68 34.70 -29.61
CA THR A 329 29.27 33.39 -29.08
C THR A 329 27.75 33.25 -28.98
N ILE A 330 27.28 32.01 -29.05
CA ILE A 330 25.92 31.64 -28.63
C ILE A 330 26.14 30.64 -27.50
N ASP A 331 26.11 31.13 -26.27
CA ASP A 331 26.36 30.34 -25.08
C ASP A 331 25.06 29.68 -24.62
N VAL A 332 24.99 28.36 -24.70
CA VAL A 332 23.80 27.58 -24.34
C VAL A 332 24.09 26.72 -23.12
N ALA A 333 23.21 26.81 -22.12
CA ALA A 333 23.21 25.97 -20.92
C ALA A 333 21.90 25.18 -20.85
N ALA A 334 21.97 23.86 -20.73
CA ALA A 334 20.80 23.01 -20.54
C ALA A 334 20.44 22.89 -19.05
N GLN A 335 19.14 22.78 -18.77
CA GLN A 335 18.61 22.57 -17.43
C GLN A 335 18.60 21.07 -17.11
N GLY A 336 19.08 20.71 -15.91
CA GLY A 336 18.90 19.37 -15.35
C GLY A 336 17.53 19.18 -14.71
N ASN A 337 17.24 17.96 -14.28
CA ASN A 337 15.98 17.62 -13.59
C ASN A 337 15.80 18.34 -12.24
N ASP A 338 16.88 18.83 -11.64
CA ASP A 338 16.82 19.59 -10.38
C ASP A 338 16.43 21.06 -10.58
N GLY A 339 16.25 21.50 -11.82
CA GLY A 339 15.95 22.89 -12.18
C GLY A 339 17.18 23.77 -12.31
N THR A 340 18.39 23.24 -12.09
CA THR A 340 19.64 23.99 -12.24
C THR A 340 20.16 23.93 -13.68
N TYR A 341 20.82 25.00 -14.13
CA TYR A 341 21.47 25.04 -15.43
C TYR A 341 22.93 24.62 -15.31
N GLY A 342 23.43 23.85 -16.28
CA GLY A 342 24.85 23.55 -16.37
C GLY A 342 25.71 24.73 -16.79
N GLY A 343 27.00 24.49 -16.98
CA GLY A 343 27.89 25.47 -17.60
C GLY A 343 27.51 25.69 -19.07
N ALA A 344 27.56 26.93 -19.52
CA ALA A 344 27.24 27.28 -20.89
C ALA A 344 28.32 26.76 -21.87
N THR A 345 27.87 26.37 -23.07
CA THR A 345 28.73 25.89 -24.16
C THR A 345 28.46 26.75 -25.39
N ASP A 346 29.50 27.28 -26.01
CA ASP A 346 29.38 28.04 -27.26
C ASP A 346 29.03 27.10 -28.42
N VAL A 347 27.85 27.32 -29.01
CA VAL A 347 27.37 26.57 -30.18
C VAL A 347 27.51 27.37 -31.47
N ALA A 348 27.99 28.63 -31.43
CA ALA A 348 28.08 29.47 -32.62
C ALA A 348 29.10 28.94 -33.64
N ALA A 349 30.27 28.49 -33.18
CA ALA A 349 31.37 28.14 -34.09
C ALA A 349 31.16 26.81 -34.85
N THR A 350 30.64 25.78 -34.18
CA THR A 350 30.55 24.41 -34.74
C THR A 350 29.12 23.88 -34.81
N GLY A 351 28.13 24.68 -34.39
CA GLY A 351 26.82 24.17 -34.03
C GLY A 351 26.85 23.43 -32.68
N GLY A 352 25.70 22.93 -32.24
CA GLY A 352 25.62 22.14 -31.03
C GLY A 352 24.22 21.61 -30.76
N LYS A 353 24.11 20.59 -29.92
CA LYS A 353 22.85 19.96 -29.53
C LYS A 353 22.65 20.11 -28.04
N ALA A 354 21.46 20.55 -27.65
CA ALA A 354 21.02 20.56 -26.27
C ALA A 354 19.96 19.47 -26.05
N PHE A 355 20.27 18.56 -25.13
CA PHE A 355 19.44 17.41 -24.82
C PHE A 355 18.54 17.71 -23.63
N GLY A 356 17.30 17.20 -23.68
CA GLY A 356 16.41 17.25 -22.53
C GLY A 356 16.82 16.31 -21.41
N TYR A 357 16.24 16.52 -20.23
CA TYR A 357 16.30 15.55 -19.15
C TYR A 357 15.10 14.59 -19.24
N VAL A 358 15.31 13.38 -18.74
CA VAL A 358 14.25 12.38 -18.54
C VAL A 358 14.11 12.16 -17.05
N GLN A 359 12.87 12.07 -16.59
CA GLN A 359 12.53 11.89 -15.19
C GLN A 359 11.60 10.69 -15.07
N LEU A 360 12.03 9.72 -14.29
CA LEU A 360 11.30 8.48 -13.99
C LEU A 360 10.69 8.61 -12.60
N ASP A 361 9.41 8.30 -12.49
CA ASP A 361 8.61 8.40 -11.27
C ASP A 361 7.87 7.09 -11.01
N SER A 362 7.83 6.67 -9.75
CA SER A 362 7.10 5.46 -9.33
C SER A 362 6.69 5.55 -7.86
N PRO A 363 5.53 4.99 -7.46
CA PRO A 363 5.15 4.89 -6.05
C PRO A 363 5.97 3.84 -5.26
N VAL A 364 6.73 2.98 -5.96
CA VAL A 364 7.59 1.95 -5.37
C VAL A 364 9.03 2.08 -5.83
N SER A 365 9.97 1.60 -5.00
CA SER A 365 11.40 1.65 -5.34
C SER A 365 11.72 0.82 -6.57
N PHE A 366 12.64 1.34 -7.38
CA PHE A 366 13.16 0.67 -8.57
C PHE A 366 14.64 1.01 -8.76
N ALA A 367 15.29 0.23 -9.61
CA ALA A 367 16.65 0.46 -10.04
C ALA A 367 16.70 0.45 -11.56
N VAL A 368 17.63 1.23 -12.09
CA VAL A 368 17.96 1.28 -13.50
C VAL A 368 19.42 0.79 -13.59
N THR A 369 19.67 -0.23 -14.38
CA THR A 369 20.97 -0.92 -14.47
C THR A 369 21.41 -1.04 -15.93
N GLY A 370 22.71 -1.28 -16.17
CA GLY A 370 23.29 -1.25 -17.52
C GLY A 370 24.05 0.05 -17.80
N ASP A 371 23.97 0.54 -19.03
CA ASP A 371 24.65 1.79 -19.46
C ASP A 371 23.86 3.04 -19.04
N THR A 372 23.73 3.23 -17.73
CA THR A 372 22.86 4.26 -17.16
C THR A 372 23.51 5.63 -17.13
N THR A 373 24.84 5.72 -17.10
CA THR A 373 25.59 6.98 -16.92
C THR A 373 25.40 7.99 -18.04
N GLN A 374 24.87 7.55 -19.19
CA GLN A 374 24.58 8.42 -20.32
C GLN A 374 23.21 9.11 -20.22
N VAL A 375 22.26 8.54 -19.47
CA VAL A 375 20.89 9.09 -19.37
C VAL A 375 20.54 9.50 -17.94
N PHE A 376 20.99 8.75 -16.94
CA PHE A 376 20.66 8.93 -15.53
C PHE A 376 21.94 9.09 -14.70
N SER A 377 21.92 9.99 -13.70
CA SER A 377 23.07 10.15 -12.79
C SER A 377 23.15 9.06 -11.72
N THR A 378 22.03 8.38 -11.46
CA THR A 378 21.93 7.35 -10.42
C THR A 378 21.29 6.08 -10.97
N SER A 379 21.78 4.93 -10.49
CA SER A 379 21.25 3.61 -10.87
C SER A 379 20.14 3.12 -9.94
N SER A 380 19.88 3.80 -8.82
CA SER A 380 18.82 3.46 -7.88
C SER A 380 17.90 4.65 -7.67
N SER A 381 16.60 4.38 -7.57
CA SER A 381 15.60 5.41 -7.28
C SER A 381 15.82 6.01 -5.89
N THR A 382 15.76 7.34 -5.80
CA THR A 382 15.76 8.10 -4.56
C THR A 382 14.34 8.56 -4.25
N LEU A 383 13.90 8.45 -3.00
CA LEU A 383 12.56 8.91 -2.61
C LEU A 383 12.53 10.43 -2.47
N ASN A 384 11.75 11.10 -3.31
CA ASN A 384 11.38 12.49 -3.14
C ASN A 384 10.05 12.55 -2.38
N THR A 385 10.07 13.14 -1.19
CA THR A 385 8.99 13.03 -0.21
C THR A 385 8.00 14.18 -0.34
N VAL A 386 6.77 13.96 0.11
CA VAL A 386 5.75 15.02 0.19
C VAL A 386 6.22 16.18 1.08
N ALA A 387 7.00 15.90 2.12
CA ALA A 387 7.59 16.92 3.00
C ALA A 387 8.58 17.87 2.29
N ASN A 388 9.26 17.38 1.25
CA ASN A 388 10.26 18.16 0.49
C ASN A 388 9.64 18.88 -0.73
N VAL A 389 8.32 18.81 -0.90
CA VAL A 389 7.62 19.49 -2.00
C VAL A 389 7.71 21.00 -1.82
N ASP A 390 8.22 21.66 -2.85
CA ASP A 390 8.31 23.12 -2.96
C ASP A 390 7.68 23.61 -4.26
N ILE A 391 6.61 24.41 -4.14
CA ILE A 391 5.85 25.00 -5.24
C ILE A 391 6.13 26.50 -5.43
N SER A 392 7.21 27.02 -4.83
CA SER A 392 7.62 28.43 -4.98
C SER A 392 8.01 28.80 -6.41
N THR A 393 8.35 27.81 -7.25
CA THR A 393 8.63 28.00 -8.68
C THR A 393 7.63 27.22 -9.54
N ALA A 394 7.39 27.68 -10.77
CA ALA A 394 6.50 26.98 -11.70
C ALA A 394 6.98 25.57 -12.03
N ASP A 395 8.30 25.35 -12.10
CA ASP A 395 8.90 24.03 -12.34
C ASP A 395 8.79 23.13 -11.10
N GLY A 396 9.09 23.67 -9.91
CA GLY A 396 8.86 22.98 -8.63
C GLY A 396 7.42 22.55 -8.45
N ALA A 397 6.46 23.40 -8.83
CA ALA A 397 5.03 23.07 -8.82
C ALA A 397 4.65 21.93 -9.77
N GLN A 398 5.30 21.80 -10.94
CA GLN A 398 5.09 20.65 -11.83
C GLN A 398 5.69 19.36 -11.25
N ARG A 399 6.89 19.44 -10.65
CA ARG A 399 7.53 18.30 -10.00
C ARG A 399 6.76 17.84 -8.76
N ALA A 400 6.15 18.77 -8.04
CA ALA A 400 5.26 18.49 -6.92
C ALA A 400 4.08 17.58 -7.33
N LEU A 401 3.52 17.76 -8.53
CA LEU A 401 2.42 16.91 -9.01
C LEU A 401 2.83 15.45 -9.12
N ALA A 402 4.01 15.17 -9.68
CA ALA A 402 4.50 13.79 -9.77
C ALA A 402 4.71 13.15 -8.39
N VAL A 403 5.23 13.93 -7.42
CA VAL A 403 5.39 13.47 -6.03
C VAL A 403 4.05 13.17 -5.36
N VAL A 404 3.09 14.09 -5.49
CA VAL A 404 1.76 13.97 -4.89
C VAL A 404 0.94 12.85 -5.54
N ASP A 405 1.06 12.65 -6.84
CA ASP A 405 0.37 11.58 -7.57
C ASP A 405 0.87 10.20 -7.16
N SER A 406 2.19 10.03 -7.05
CA SER A 406 2.78 8.80 -6.49
C SER A 406 2.37 8.59 -5.03
N ALA A 407 2.31 9.65 -4.22
CA ALA A 407 1.85 9.56 -2.83
C ALA A 407 0.38 9.16 -2.71
N LEU A 408 -0.51 9.73 -3.55
CA LEU A 408 -1.92 9.35 -3.63
C LEU A 408 -2.07 7.88 -4.03
N ALA A 409 -1.34 7.44 -5.07
CA ALA A 409 -1.36 6.03 -5.50
C ALA A 409 -0.88 5.08 -4.39
N ALA A 410 0.12 5.48 -3.59
CA ALA A 410 0.59 4.68 -2.46
C ALA A 410 -0.46 4.58 -1.34
N ILE A 411 -1.15 5.67 -1.00
CA ILE A 411 -2.27 5.64 -0.04
C ILE A 411 -3.42 4.78 -0.57
N ASP A 412 -3.83 4.98 -1.82
CA ASP A 412 -4.94 4.22 -2.41
C ASP A 412 -4.65 2.72 -2.46
N SER A 413 -3.41 2.32 -2.74
CA SER A 413 -2.97 0.92 -2.62
C SER A 413 -3.15 0.38 -1.20
N GLN A 414 -2.73 1.13 -0.18
CA GLN A 414 -2.88 0.71 1.22
C GLN A 414 -4.35 0.63 1.65
N ARG A 415 -5.19 1.56 1.18
CA ARG A 415 -6.64 1.54 1.42
C ARG A 415 -7.32 0.35 0.74
N ALA A 416 -6.90 0.02 -0.47
CA ALA A 416 -7.37 -1.18 -1.17
C ALA A 416 -7.00 -2.46 -0.40
N ASP A 417 -5.77 -2.56 0.10
CA ASP A 417 -5.31 -3.69 0.92
C ASP A 417 -6.12 -3.80 2.23
N LEU A 418 -6.37 -2.68 2.92
CA LEU A 418 -7.21 -2.65 4.12
C LEU A 418 -8.67 -3.05 3.84
N GLY A 419 -9.24 -2.61 2.71
CA GLY A 419 -10.57 -3.01 2.28
C GLY A 419 -10.66 -4.51 1.98
N ALA A 420 -9.64 -5.08 1.32
CA ALA A 420 -9.55 -6.53 1.09
C ALA A 420 -9.45 -7.31 2.42
N VAL A 421 -8.65 -6.82 3.36
CA VAL A 421 -8.51 -7.40 4.71
C VAL A 421 -9.83 -7.33 5.49
N GLN A 422 -10.57 -6.21 5.43
CA GLN A 422 -11.90 -6.09 6.05
C GLN A 422 -12.88 -7.15 5.51
N ASN A 423 -12.97 -7.28 4.19
CA ASN A 423 -13.79 -8.33 3.55
C ASN A 423 -13.36 -9.74 3.98
N ARG A 424 -12.06 -9.97 4.15
CA ARG A 424 -11.55 -11.25 4.65
C ARG A 424 -11.98 -11.51 6.08
N PHE A 425 -11.89 -10.51 6.97
CA PHE A 425 -12.37 -10.62 8.35
C PHE A 425 -13.88 -10.89 8.40
N ASP A 426 -14.71 -10.19 7.63
CA ASP A 426 -16.17 -10.39 7.61
C ASP A 426 -16.57 -11.81 7.20
N ASN A 427 -15.92 -12.32 6.14
CA ASN A 427 -16.12 -13.70 5.69
C ASN A 427 -15.65 -14.71 6.75
N THR A 428 -14.51 -14.45 7.40
CA THR A 428 -14.01 -15.29 8.48
C THR A 428 -14.96 -15.27 9.69
N VAL A 429 -15.47 -14.12 10.12
CA VAL A 429 -16.43 -14.00 11.21
C VAL A 429 -17.70 -14.82 10.92
N SER A 430 -18.25 -14.70 9.71
CA SER A 430 -19.44 -15.44 9.30
C SER A 430 -19.21 -16.96 9.34
N ASN A 431 -18.04 -17.42 8.87
CA ASN A 431 -17.67 -18.83 8.93
C ASN A 431 -17.44 -19.32 10.38
N LEU A 432 -16.75 -18.54 11.21
CA LEU A 432 -16.51 -18.88 12.62
C LEU A 432 -17.81 -19.00 13.41
N GLN A 433 -18.78 -18.11 13.17
CA GLN A 433 -20.11 -18.18 13.78
C GLN A 433 -20.83 -19.47 13.39
N ASN A 434 -20.80 -19.84 12.11
CA ASN A 434 -21.38 -21.10 11.63
C ASN A 434 -20.71 -22.33 12.26
N ILE A 435 -19.37 -22.35 12.34
CA ILE A 435 -18.63 -23.45 12.99
C ILE A 435 -18.97 -23.50 14.48
N SER A 436 -19.05 -22.35 15.16
CA SER A 436 -19.41 -22.27 16.58
C SER A 436 -20.82 -22.80 16.83
N GLU A 437 -21.79 -22.46 15.99
CA GLU A 437 -23.16 -22.97 16.06
C GLU A 437 -23.23 -24.49 15.85
N ASN A 438 -22.56 -25.00 14.83
CA ASN A 438 -22.49 -26.44 14.58
C ASN A 438 -21.79 -27.21 15.71
N ALA A 439 -20.69 -26.67 16.24
CA ALA A 439 -19.99 -27.25 17.39
C ALA A 439 -20.86 -27.22 18.65
N ALA A 440 -21.63 -26.15 18.87
CA ALA A 440 -22.58 -26.03 19.96
C ALA A 440 -23.72 -27.05 19.83
N SER A 441 -24.27 -27.23 18.63
CA SER A 441 -25.29 -28.26 18.34
C SER A 441 -24.74 -29.67 18.57
N ALA A 442 -23.53 -29.97 18.09
CA ALA A 442 -22.86 -31.24 18.33
C ALA A 442 -22.61 -31.50 19.82
N ARG A 443 -22.19 -30.48 20.58
CA ARG A 443 -22.01 -30.56 22.03
C ARG A 443 -23.34 -30.82 22.73
N SER A 444 -24.41 -30.13 22.33
CA SER A 444 -25.75 -30.30 22.92
C SER A 444 -26.25 -31.73 22.79
N ARG A 445 -26.11 -32.35 21.61
CA ARG A 445 -26.47 -33.78 21.41
C ARG A 445 -25.70 -34.75 22.30
N ILE A 446 -24.48 -34.39 22.71
CA ILE A 446 -23.63 -35.25 23.55
C ILE A 446 -23.93 -35.01 25.03
N LYS A 447 -24.00 -33.74 25.46
CA LYS A 447 -24.00 -33.35 26.86
C LYS A 447 -25.40 -33.09 27.42
N ASP A 448 -26.33 -32.55 26.65
CA ASP A 448 -27.62 -32.11 27.18
C ASP A 448 -28.59 -33.29 27.35
N THR A 449 -29.55 -33.17 28.26
CA THR A 449 -30.59 -34.19 28.47
C THR A 449 -31.79 -33.96 27.57
N ASP A 450 -32.41 -35.05 27.14
CA ASP A 450 -33.78 -35.01 26.65
C ASP A 450 -34.74 -35.07 27.85
N PHE A 451 -35.36 -33.93 28.17
CA PHE A 451 -36.31 -33.81 29.28
C PHE A 451 -37.50 -34.77 29.14
N ALA A 452 -37.95 -35.08 27.92
CA ALA A 452 -39.08 -35.99 27.73
C ALA A 452 -38.70 -37.43 28.12
N ALA A 453 -37.51 -37.87 27.73
CA ALA A 453 -37.02 -39.20 28.10
C ALA A 453 -36.69 -39.32 29.60
N GLU A 454 -36.08 -38.28 30.18
CA GLU A 454 -35.66 -38.31 31.59
C GLU A 454 -36.85 -38.19 32.55
N THR A 455 -37.90 -37.42 32.21
CA THR A 455 -39.13 -37.35 33.01
C THR A 455 -39.92 -38.66 33.00
N ALA A 456 -39.98 -39.37 31.87
CA ALA A 456 -40.56 -40.71 31.81
C ALA A 456 -39.77 -41.71 32.68
N THR A 457 -38.44 -41.63 32.66
CA THR A 457 -37.56 -42.45 33.48
C THR A 457 -37.70 -42.13 34.97
N LEU A 458 -37.80 -40.85 35.33
CA LEU A 458 -38.07 -40.39 36.69
C LEU A 458 -39.39 -40.96 37.21
N SER A 459 -40.47 -40.82 36.44
CA SER A 459 -41.79 -41.33 36.80
C SER A 459 -41.76 -42.86 36.99
N LYS A 460 -41.13 -43.59 36.07
CA LYS A 460 -40.93 -45.04 36.20
C LYS A 460 -40.18 -45.40 37.49
N ASN A 461 -39.10 -44.69 37.82
CA ASN A 461 -38.30 -44.95 39.01
C ASN A 461 -39.03 -44.60 40.31
N GLN A 462 -39.86 -43.55 40.31
CA GLN A 462 -40.74 -43.23 41.45
C GLN A 462 -41.76 -44.35 41.70
N VAL A 463 -42.40 -44.86 40.64
CA VAL A 463 -43.35 -45.98 40.74
C VAL A 463 -42.65 -47.26 41.22
N LEU A 464 -41.44 -47.57 40.71
CA LEU A 464 -40.64 -48.71 41.16
C LEU A 464 -40.22 -48.59 42.62
N GLN A 465 -39.90 -47.38 43.09
CA GLN A 465 -39.57 -47.14 44.49
C GLN A 465 -40.79 -47.39 45.40
N GLN A 466 -41.98 -46.89 45.02
CA GLN A 466 -43.23 -47.13 45.75
C GLN A 466 -43.65 -48.62 45.74
N ALA A 467 -43.49 -49.30 44.59
CA ALA A 467 -43.76 -50.74 44.50
C ALA A 467 -42.73 -51.55 45.32
N GLY A 468 -41.46 -51.16 45.28
CA GLY A 468 -40.39 -51.81 46.04
C GLY A 468 -40.58 -51.70 47.56
N THR A 469 -41.02 -50.54 48.07
CA THR A 469 -41.31 -50.38 49.51
C THR A 469 -42.52 -51.22 49.94
N ALA A 470 -43.56 -51.31 49.11
CA ALA A 470 -44.72 -52.16 49.36
C ALA A 470 -44.35 -53.66 49.36
N ILE A 471 -43.58 -54.12 48.37
CA ILE A 471 -43.10 -55.51 48.29
C ILE A 471 -42.13 -55.84 49.42
N LEU A 472 -41.29 -54.89 49.85
CA LEU A 472 -40.40 -55.06 50.99
C LEU A 472 -41.20 -55.23 52.29
N ALA A 473 -42.24 -54.41 52.49
CA ALA A 473 -43.13 -54.54 53.64
C ALA A 473 -43.81 -55.92 53.67
N GLN A 474 -44.28 -56.42 52.52
CA GLN A 474 -44.87 -57.76 52.41
C GLN A 474 -43.84 -58.88 52.58
N ALA A 475 -42.63 -58.73 52.02
CA ALA A 475 -41.55 -59.70 52.15
C ALA A 475 -41.07 -59.84 53.60
N ASN A 476 -41.13 -58.76 54.39
CA ASN A 476 -40.80 -58.78 55.82
C ASN A 476 -41.90 -59.44 56.69
N GLN A 477 -43.12 -59.61 56.18
CA GLN A 477 -44.20 -60.32 56.88
C GLN A 477 -44.20 -61.83 56.64
N LEU A 478 -43.56 -62.32 55.57
CA LEU A 478 -43.46 -63.77 55.27
C LEU A 478 -42.95 -64.63 56.44
N PRO A 479 -41.94 -64.22 57.24
CA PRO A 479 -41.50 -65.00 58.40
C PRO A 479 -42.54 -65.13 59.53
N GLN A 480 -43.54 -64.22 59.62
CA GLN A 480 -44.60 -64.31 60.62
C GLN A 480 -45.55 -65.48 60.37
N SER A 481 -45.67 -65.96 59.12
CA SER A 481 -46.44 -67.17 58.80
C SER A 481 -45.83 -68.46 59.37
N VAL A 482 -44.55 -68.42 59.77
CA VAL A 482 -43.89 -69.54 60.46
C VAL A 482 -44.29 -69.58 61.94
N LEU A 483 -44.56 -68.42 62.56
CA LEU A 483 -45.09 -68.34 63.92
C LEU A 483 -46.51 -68.93 64.01
N SER A 484 -47.34 -68.80 62.97
CA SER A 484 -48.66 -69.44 62.91
C SER A 484 -48.64 -70.95 62.67
N LEU A 485 -47.47 -71.53 62.37
CA LEU A 485 -47.28 -72.99 62.28
C LEU A 485 -46.75 -73.61 63.59
N LEU A 486 -46.26 -72.77 64.52
CA LEU A 486 -45.68 -73.17 65.80
C LEU A 486 -46.63 -72.93 66.99
N GLN A 487 -47.71 -72.18 66.78
CA GLN A 487 -48.90 -72.14 67.64
C GLN A 487 -49.93 -73.13 67.12
#